data_AF-A0A2T7BNS6-F1
#
_entry.id   AF-A0A2T7BNS6-F1
#
_cell.length_a   1.000
_cell.length_b   1.000
_cell.length_c   1.000
_cell.angle_alpha   90.00
_cell.angle_beta   90.00
_cell.angle_gamma   90.00
#
_symmetry.space_group_name_H-M   'P 1'
#
loop_
_entity.id
_entity.type
_entity.pdbx_description
1 polymer ?
#
loop_
_entity_poly.entity_id
_entity_poly.type
_entity_poly.pdbx_seq_one_letter_code
_entity_poly.pdbx_strand_id
1 'polypeptide(L)'
;MHSSFKHLLLAGASLLCLSASAQDQGLTFPESVISDGKYLYVDNIGEGMNPGAKDGNGYISKLSLDGQLITKSITTEKLDAPKGSAIVGGVLYVADIDRIVGIDLQTGKKTAELSFAREKTSFLNDVVAKDAHTLFVSATDVGKVYEVTLGKGLSYKALPVAVAGANGIVYDPQAHKLYTCGFEGGAAPTGILGEISWKNRQASFRRIGTEVGYFDGLQLLDAHTLLVSDWANMASPAGAGIFKKVNVQSGQATEVLKGVSGPADFYYDAAKHIVVTPAMLESKILFKPL
;
A
#
# COMPACT_ATOMS: atom_id res chain seq x y z
N MET A 1 -34.73 -14.12 63.75
CA MET A 1 -33.92 -14.87 62.75
C MET A 1 -34.29 -14.32 61.37
N HIS A 2 -33.49 -13.43 60.82
CA HIS A 2 -33.72 -12.86 59.48
C HIS A 2 -32.49 -13.15 58.62
N SER A 3 -32.72 -13.92 57.56
CA SER A 3 -31.75 -14.26 56.54
C SER A 3 -31.78 -13.16 55.48
N SER A 4 -30.67 -12.44 55.30
CA SER A 4 -30.47 -11.55 54.15
C SER A 4 -29.49 -12.20 53.18
N PHE A 5 -30.03 -12.64 52.05
CA PHE A 5 -29.29 -13.04 50.86
C PHE A 5 -28.53 -11.82 50.29
N LYS A 6 -27.20 -11.88 50.25
CA LYS A 6 -26.39 -10.99 49.42
C LYS A 6 -26.35 -11.56 48.01
N HIS A 7 -26.98 -10.88 47.04
CA HIS A 7 -26.78 -11.13 45.63
C HIS A 7 -25.50 -10.42 45.18
N LEU A 8 -24.48 -11.20 44.81
CA LEU A 8 -23.28 -10.70 44.14
C LEU A 8 -23.55 -10.80 42.63
N LEU A 9 -23.86 -9.67 41.98
CA LEU A 9 -23.87 -9.60 40.52
C LEU A 9 -22.41 -9.59 40.03
N LEU A 10 -21.95 -10.72 39.49
CA LEU A 10 -20.78 -10.75 38.61
C LEU A 10 -21.22 -10.24 37.23
N ALA A 11 -20.88 -9.00 36.90
CA ALA A 11 -20.91 -8.53 35.52
C ALA A 11 -19.71 -9.14 34.79
N GLY A 12 -19.94 -10.25 34.08
CA GLY A 12 -18.95 -10.82 33.17
C GLY A 12 -18.84 -9.94 31.91
N ALA A 13 -17.76 -9.18 31.80
CA ALA A 13 -17.39 -8.55 30.53
C ALA A 13 -16.91 -9.65 29.58
N SER A 14 -17.75 -10.02 28.62
CA SER A 14 -17.35 -10.90 27.52
C SER A 14 -16.40 -10.13 26.60
N LEU A 15 -15.09 -10.36 26.74
CA LEU A 15 -14.14 -10.02 25.68
C LEU A 15 -14.50 -10.90 24.46
N LEU A 16 -15.12 -10.29 23.46
CA LEU A 16 -15.15 -10.84 22.10
C LEU A 16 -13.71 -10.78 21.57
N CYS A 17 -12.95 -11.86 21.77
CA CYS A 17 -11.81 -12.12 20.93
C CYS A 17 -12.33 -12.29 19.50
N LEU A 18 -12.19 -11.26 18.66
CA LEU A 18 -12.23 -11.45 17.22
C LEU A 18 -11.04 -12.36 16.88
N SER A 19 -11.29 -13.66 16.82
CA SER A 19 -10.38 -14.58 16.15
C SER A 19 -10.33 -14.14 14.69
N ALA A 20 -9.17 -13.66 14.25
CA ALA A 20 -8.91 -13.44 12.84
C ALA A 20 -9.02 -14.80 12.11
N SER A 21 -10.16 -15.08 11.52
CA SER A 21 -10.32 -16.24 10.64
C SER A 21 -9.58 -15.90 9.35
N ALA A 22 -8.37 -16.45 9.18
CA ALA A 22 -7.73 -16.50 7.88
C ALA A 22 -8.59 -17.41 6.98
N GLN A 23 -9.45 -16.81 6.17
CA GLN A 23 -10.15 -17.52 5.12
C GLN A 23 -9.27 -17.49 3.87
N ASP A 24 -9.12 -18.63 3.20
CA ASP A 24 -8.60 -18.62 1.83
C ASP A 24 -9.59 -17.82 0.98
N GLN A 25 -9.24 -16.56 0.73
CA GLN A 25 -10.07 -15.62 -0.03
C GLN A 25 -9.93 -15.86 -1.53
N GLY A 26 -9.19 -16.89 -1.94
CA GLY A 26 -8.88 -17.16 -3.34
C GLY A 26 -8.14 -15.99 -3.98
N LEU A 27 -7.34 -15.23 -3.22
CA LEU A 27 -6.46 -14.20 -3.76
C LEU A 27 -5.22 -14.85 -4.39
N THR A 28 -4.41 -14.07 -5.10
CA THR A 28 -3.24 -14.61 -5.79
C THR A 28 -2.14 -13.57 -5.76
N PHE A 29 -1.20 -13.78 -4.84
CA PHE A 29 -0.11 -12.84 -4.55
C PHE A 29 -0.63 -11.38 -4.44
N PRO A 30 -1.54 -11.10 -3.49
CA PRO A 30 -2.01 -9.74 -3.25
C PRO A 30 -0.83 -8.83 -2.90
N GLU A 31 -0.75 -7.65 -3.52
CA GLU A 31 0.40 -6.74 -3.47
C GLU A 31 0.07 -5.43 -2.77
N SER A 32 -1.10 -4.83 -3.05
CA SER A 32 -1.63 -3.70 -2.29
C SER A 32 -3.09 -3.88 -1.89
N VAL A 33 -3.53 -3.06 -0.95
CA VAL A 33 -4.91 -2.93 -0.52
C VAL A 33 -5.23 -1.47 -0.20
N ILE A 34 -6.35 -0.97 -0.72
CA ILE A 34 -6.89 0.36 -0.46
C ILE A 34 -8.38 0.30 -0.09
N SER A 35 -8.91 1.31 0.60
CA SER A 35 -10.32 1.41 0.96
C SER A 35 -10.98 2.68 0.45
N ASP A 36 -12.25 2.57 0.03
CA ASP A 36 -13.16 3.72 -0.19
C ASP A 36 -13.98 4.07 1.07
N GLY A 37 -13.67 3.45 2.21
CA GLY A 37 -14.43 3.55 3.46
C GLY A 37 -15.64 2.62 3.56
N LYS A 38 -16.00 1.92 2.48
CA LYS A 38 -17.10 0.95 2.46
C LYS A 38 -16.62 -0.46 2.13
N TYR A 39 -15.61 -0.57 1.29
CA TYR A 39 -15.02 -1.81 0.81
C TYR A 39 -13.50 -1.71 0.83
N LEU A 40 -12.85 -2.86 0.73
CA LEU A 40 -11.44 -2.98 0.44
C LEU A 40 -11.27 -3.40 -1.02
N TYR A 41 -10.27 -2.84 -1.68
CA TYR A 41 -9.86 -3.19 -3.04
C TYR A 41 -8.43 -3.71 -2.96
N VAL A 42 -8.21 -4.91 -3.48
CA VAL A 42 -6.94 -5.61 -3.36
C VAL A 42 -6.35 -5.82 -4.75
N ASP A 43 -5.15 -5.30 -4.94
CA ASP A 43 -4.37 -5.44 -6.16
C ASP A 43 -3.66 -6.80 -6.13
N ASN A 44 -3.95 -7.67 -7.10
CA ASN A 44 -3.38 -9.02 -7.17
C ASN A 44 -2.52 -9.13 -8.43
N ILE A 45 -1.24 -9.46 -8.27
CA ILE A 45 -0.32 -9.58 -9.42
C ILE A 45 -0.59 -10.80 -10.31
N GLY A 46 -1.53 -11.67 -9.91
CA GLY A 46 -1.92 -12.85 -10.67
C GLY A 46 -1.01 -14.06 -10.43
N GLU A 47 -1.10 -15.08 -11.28
CA GLU A 47 -0.41 -16.36 -11.06
C GLU A 47 1.10 -16.29 -11.36
N GLY A 48 1.87 -17.24 -10.82
CA GLY A 48 3.30 -17.40 -11.17
C GLY A 48 4.28 -16.51 -10.42
N MET A 49 3.82 -15.65 -9.50
CA MET A 49 4.67 -14.80 -8.63
C MET A 49 5.70 -13.98 -9.43
N ASN A 50 5.29 -13.47 -10.59
CA ASN A 50 6.17 -12.68 -11.45
C ASN A 50 5.68 -11.22 -11.51
N PRO A 51 6.19 -10.35 -10.63
CA PRO A 51 5.72 -8.98 -10.56
C PRO A 51 6.09 -8.14 -11.79
N GLY A 52 6.95 -8.62 -12.70
CA GLY A 52 7.28 -7.92 -13.95
C GLY A 52 6.59 -8.47 -15.20
N ALA A 53 5.74 -9.48 -15.07
CA ALA A 53 5.11 -10.13 -16.23
C ALA A 53 4.02 -9.25 -16.87
N LYS A 54 3.91 -9.37 -18.19
CA LYS A 54 2.77 -8.88 -18.99
C LYS A 54 1.95 -10.03 -19.57
N ASP A 55 1.43 -10.87 -18.69
CA ASP A 55 0.70 -12.09 -19.04
C ASP A 55 -0.83 -11.90 -18.98
N GLY A 56 -1.30 -10.83 -18.35
CA GLY A 56 -2.71 -10.48 -18.31
C GLY A 56 -3.54 -11.21 -17.27
N ASN A 57 -2.90 -11.79 -16.26
CA ASN A 57 -3.57 -12.57 -15.23
C ASN A 57 -3.80 -11.78 -13.93
N GLY A 58 -3.36 -10.52 -13.86
CA GLY A 58 -3.62 -9.60 -12.76
C GLY A 58 -5.08 -9.17 -12.66
N TYR A 59 -5.53 -8.84 -11.45
CA TYR A 59 -6.92 -8.44 -11.20
C TYR A 59 -7.07 -7.65 -9.89
N ILE A 60 -8.20 -6.94 -9.75
CA ILE A 60 -8.54 -6.18 -8.54
C ILE A 60 -9.73 -6.82 -7.82
N SER A 61 -9.49 -7.43 -6.67
CA SER A 61 -10.56 -8.00 -5.85
C SER A 61 -11.27 -6.94 -5.01
N LYS A 62 -12.55 -7.16 -4.73
CA LYS A 62 -13.35 -6.37 -3.81
C LYS A 62 -13.76 -7.20 -2.62
N LEU A 63 -13.44 -6.72 -1.43
CA LEU A 63 -13.74 -7.35 -0.16
C LEU A 63 -14.59 -6.39 0.69
N SER A 64 -15.31 -6.94 1.66
CA SER A 64 -15.87 -6.15 2.77
C SER A 64 -14.76 -5.68 3.71
N LEU A 65 -15.08 -4.73 4.61
CA LEU A 65 -14.10 -4.18 5.57
C LEU A 65 -13.62 -5.20 6.63
N ASP A 66 -14.28 -6.34 6.77
CA ASP A 66 -13.87 -7.48 7.59
C ASP A 66 -13.17 -8.58 6.77
N GLY A 67 -12.91 -8.32 5.48
CA GLY A 67 -12.11 -9.19 4.61
C GLY A 67 -12.89 -10.29 3.89
N GLN A 68 -14.22 -10.31 3.92
CA GLN A 68 -14.97 -11.28 3.13
C GLN A 68 -14.88 -10.94 1.64
N LEU A 69 -14.54 -11.91 0.79
CA LEU A 69 -14.51 -11.72 -0.66
C LEU A 69 -15.92 -11.47 -1.18
N ILE A 70 -16.13 -10.31 -1.81
CA ILE A 70 -17.40 -9.95 -2.46
C ILE A 70 -17.32 -10.21 -3.96
N THR A 71 -16.20 -9.84 -4.59
CA THR A 71 -16.00 -9.99 -6.03
C THR A 71 -14.54 -10.25 -6.32
N LYS A 72 -14.26 -11.31 -7.09
CA LYS A 72 -12.90 -11.71 -7.48
C LYS A 72 -12.19 -10.64 -8.32
N SER A 73 -12.86 -10.10 -9.33
CA SER A 73 -12.36 -8.96 -10.12
C SER A 73 -13.47 -7.93 -10.31
N ILE A 74 -13.23 -6.67 -9.96
CA ILE A 74 -14.19 -5.59 -10.21
C ILE A 74 -14.22 -5.14 -11.67
N THR A 75 -13.27 -5.56 -12.49
CA THR A 75 -13.10 -5.10 -13.88
C THR A 75 -12.95 -6.27 -14.83
N THR A 76 -13.33 -6.06 -16.08
CA THR A 76 -13.01 -6.94 -17.22
C THR A 76 -11.85 -6.41 -18.05
N GLU A 77 -11.29 -5.23 -17.70
CA GLU A 77 -10.05 -4.76 -18.29
C GLU A 77 -8.94 -5.75 -18.00
N LYS A 78 -8.15 -6.09 -19.01
CA LYS A 78 -6.99 -6.95 -18.85
C LYS A 78 -5.90 -6.17 -18.10
N LEU A 79 -5.57 -6.61 -16.90
CA LEU A 79 -4.44 -6.12 -16.11
C LEU A 79 -3.33 -7.17 -16.12
N ASP A 80 -2.09 -6.72 -16.07
CA ASP A 80 -0.93 -7.59 -16.12
C ASP A 80 -0.50 -7.99 -14.70
N ALA A 81 0.00 -7.03 -13.91
CA ALA A 81 0.44 -7.27 -12.54
C ALA A 81 0.26 -5.99 -11.70
N PRO A 82 -0.98 -5.64 -11.31
CA PRO A 82 -1.28 -4.43 -10.55
C PRO A 82 -0.57 -4.44 -9.20
N LYS A 83 -0.04 -3.29 -8.79
CA LYS A 83 0.79 -3.15 -7.58
C LYS A 83 0.12 -2.25 -6.56
N GLY A 84 0.25 -0.93 -6.70
CA GLY A 84 -0.44 0.05 -5.89
C GLY A 84 -1.54 0.81 -6.63
N SER A 85 -2.43 1.41 -5.86
CA SER A 85 -3.58 2.13 -6.39
C SER A 85 -4.06 3.29 -5.52
N ALA A 86 -4.68 4.29 -6.15
CA ALA A 86 -5.30 5.42 -5.48
C ALA A 86 -6.75 5.60 -5.94
N ILE A 87 -7.62 6.04 -5.03
CA ILE A 87 -9.02 6.34 -5.33
C ILE A 87 -9.22 7.85 -5.43
N VAL A 88 -9.68 8.34 -6.58
CA VAL A 88 -10.06 9.74 -6.79
C VAL A 88 -11.40 9.81 -7.52
N GLY A 89 -12.37 10.50 -6.92
CA GLY A 89 -13.66 10.76 -7.57
C GLY A 89 -14.46 9.51 -7.98
N GLY A 90 -14.33 8.40 -7.24
CA GLY A 90 -14.98 7.12 -7.56
C GLY A 90 -14.25 6.28 -8.61
N VAL A 91 -13.07 6.71 -9.05
CA VAL A 91 -12.19 5.95 -9.96
C VAL A 91 -10.99 5.43 -9.18
N LEU A 92 -10.70 4.15 -9.36
CA LEU A 92 -9.47 3.51 -8.89
C LEU A 92 -8.40 3.63 -9.98
N TYR A 93 -7.31 4.33 -9.68
CA TYR A 93 -6.16 4.46 -10.56
C TYR A 93 -5.08 3.47 -10.11
N VAL A 94 -4.75 2.53 -11.00
CA VAL A 94 -3.90 1.38 -10.70
C VAL A 94 -2.59 1.49 -11.46
N ALA A 95 -1.45 1.30 -10.78
CA ALA A 95 -0.16 1.05 -11.40
C ALA A 95 -0.09 -0.39 -11.91
N ASP A 96 -0.01 -0.55 -13.22
CA ASP A 96 0.04 -1.84 -13.91
C ASP A 96 1.24 -1.86 -14.85
N ILE A 97 2.37 -2.36 -14.33
CA ILE A 97 3.66 -2.49 -15.02
C ILE A 97 4.22 -1.17 -15.58
N ASP A 98 3.77 -0.72 -16.75
CA ASP A 98 4.26 0.47 -17.45
C ASP A 98 3.15 1.45 -17.80
N ARG A 99 1.99 1.32 -17.16
CA ARG A 99 0.85 2.20 -17.36
C ARG A 99 0.07 2.44 -16.07
N ILE A 100 -0.67 3.55 -16.07
CA ILE A 100 -1.76 3.79 -15.11
C ILE A 100 -3.07 3.47 -15.80
N VAL A 101 -3.92 2.67 -15.16
CA VAL A 101 -5.27 2.34 -15.64
C VAL A 101 -6.29 2.90 -14.65
N GLY A 102 -7.26 3.68 -15.14
CA GLY A 102 -8.39 4.16 -14.35
C GLY A 102 -9.58 3.22 -14.49
N ILE A 103 -10.16 2.76 -13.38
CA ILE A 103 -11.31 1.85 -13.32
C ILE A 103 -12.42 2.52 -12.51
N ASP A 104 -13.60 2.66 -13.10
CA ASP A 104 -14.78 3.14 -12.39
C ASP A 104 -15.24 2.11 -11.35
N LEU A 105 -15.26 2.49 -10.07
CA LEU A 105 -15.55 1.57 -8.96
C LEU A 105 -17.01 1.06 -8.93
N GLN A 106 -17.93 1.76 -9.61
CA GLN A 106 -19.34 1.39 -9.65
C GLN A 106 -19.61 0.37 -10.76
N THR A 107 -19.01 0.56 -11.93
CA THR A 107 -19.30 -0.18 -13.16
C THR A 107 -18.21 -1.16 -13.55
N GLY A 108 -17.01 -1.03 -12.97
CA GLY A 108 -15.86 -1.85 -13.33
C GLY A 108 -15.24 -1.49 -14.68
N LYS A 109 -15.70 -0.44 -15.34
CA LYS A 109 -15.25 -0.08 -16.70
C LYS A 109 -13.96 0.72 -16.64
N LYS A 110 -13.06 0.49 -17.60
CA LYS A 110 -11.91 1.36 -17.83
C LYS A 110 -12.39 2.76 -18.22
N THR A 111 -11.90 3.78 -17.51
CA THR A 111 -12.21 5.19 -17.74
C THR A 111 -11.02 5.98 -18.28
N ALA A 112 -9.80 5.51 -18.00
CA ALA A 112 -8.56 6.17 -18.39
C ALA A 112 -7.42 5.18 -18.57
N GLU A 113 -6.42 5.57 -19.37
CA GLU A 113 -5.16 4.87 -19.50
C GLU A 113 -4.05 5.89 -19.78
N LEU A 114 -2.87 5.69 -19.18
CA LEU A 114 -1.68 6.50 -19.42
C LEU A 114 -0.44 5.62 -19.47
N SER A 115 0.20 5.56 -20.64
CA SER A 115 1.44 4.79 -20.82
C SER A 115 2.69 5.57 -20.40
N PHE A 116 3.61 4.86 -19.75
CA PHE A 116 4.95 5.32 -19.37
C PHE A 116 6.05 4.76 -20.27
N ALA A 117 5.71 4.19 -21.44
CA ALA A 117 6.67 3.57 -22.35
C ALA A 117 7.83 4.50 -22.75
N ARG A 118 7.61 5.82 -22.86
CA ARG A 118 8.68 6.80 -23.17
C ARG A 118 9.77 6.88 -22.09
N GLU A 119 9.44 6.51 -20.86
CA GLU A 119 10.39 6.51 -19.73
C GLU A 119 11.16 5.19 -19.64
N LYS A 120 10.78 4.19 -20.45
CA LYS A 120 11.35 2.83 -20.44
C LYS A 120 11.26 2.14 -19.06
N THR A 121 10.24 2.51 -18.28
CA THR A 121 9.89 1.79 -17.05
C THR A 121 9.00 0.59 -17.40
N SER A 122 9.20 -0.49 -16.67
CA SER A 122 8.35 -1.69 -16.65
C SER A 122 8.02 -2.08 -15.21
N PHE A 123 8.11 -1.15 -14.27
CA PHE A 123 7.90 -1.41 -12.85
C PHE A 123 7.39 -0.16 -12.12
N LEU A 124 6.30 0.41 -12.63
CA LEU A 124 5.44 1.28 -11.83
C LEU A 124 4.95 0.47 -10.63
N ASN A 125 5.02 1.07 -9.45
CA ASN A 125 4.81 0.36 -8.21
C ASN A 125 3.62 0.96 -7.45
N ASP A 126 3.78 2.10 -6.80
CA ASP A 126 2.73 2.65 -5.93
C ASP A 126 2.15 3.96 -6.46
N VAL A 127 0.91 4.28 -6.05
CA VAL A 127 0.11 5.42 -6.48
C VAL A 127 -0.54 6.08 -5.27
N VAL A 128 -0.33 7.38 -5.08
CA VAL A 128 -1.04 8.15 -4.03
C VAL A 128 -1.70 9.39 -4.61
N ALA A 129 -2.91 9.69 -4.15
CA ALA A 129 -3.58 10.94 -4.50
C ALA A 129 -2.93 12.12 -3.78
N LYS A 130 -2.53 13.14 -4.55
CA LYS A 130 -2.16 14.45 -4.01
C LYS A 130 -3.39 15.30 -3.75
N ASP A 131 -4.31 15.31 -4.71
CA ASP A 131 -5.59 16.03 -4.68
C ASP A 131 -6.57 15.44 -5.72
N ALA A 132 -7.73 16.06 -5.90
CA ALA A 132 -8.77 15.62 -6.83
C ALA A 132 -8.34 15.61 -8.31
N HIS A 133 -7.17 16.18 -8.64
CA HIS A 133 -6.68 16.36 -10.01
C HIS A 133 -5.28 15.80 -10.21
N THR A 134 -4.64 15.27 -9.17
CA THR A 134 -3.21 14.94 -9.23
C THR A 134 -2.91 13.67 -8.44
N LEU A 135 -2.15 12.77 -9.05
CA LEU A 135 -1.56 11.60 -8.40
C LEU A 135 -0.04 11.75 -8.37
N PHE A 136 0.61 11.10 -7.41
CA PHE A 136 2.01 10.72 -7.50
C PHE A 136 2.09 9.22 -7.81
N VAL A 137 3.09 8.84 -8.61
CA VAL A 137 3.33 7.45 -9.02
C VAL A 137 4.81 7.14 -8.89
N SER A 138 5.18 6.06 -8.21
CA SER A 138 6.57 5.60 -8.12
C SER A 138 6.89 4.59 -9.22
N ALA A 139 8.15 4.56 -9.62
CA ALA A 139 8.70 3.60 -10.56
C ALA A 139 10.03 3.06 -10.03
N THR A 140 10.01 1.80 -9.60
CA THR A 140 11.10 1.17 -8.85
C THR A 140 12.33 0.98 -9.72
N ASP A 141 12.15 0.50 -10.94
CA ASP A 141 13.22 0.14 -11.87
C ASP A 141 14.05 1.33 -12.36
N VAL A 142 13.41 2.48 -12.56
CA VAL A 142 14.07 3.72 -13.01
C VAL A 142 14.36 4.70 -11.87
N GLY A 143 13.98 4.36 -10.63
CA GLY A 143 14.23 5.18 -9.44
C GLY A 143 13.63 6.58 -9.51
N LYS A 144 12.40 6.69 -10.04
CA LYS A 144 11.72 7.97 -10.28
C LYS A 144 10.35 8.00 -9.61
N VAL A 145 9.91 9.22 -9.32
CA VAL A 145 8.53 9.53 -8.96
C VAL A 145 7.97 10.49 -10.01
N TYR A 146 6.75 10.25 -10.44
CA TYR A 146 6.03 11.07 -11.42
C TYR A 146 4.85 11.76 -10.76
N GLU A 147 4.56 12.99 -11.20
CA GLU A 147 3.31 13.68 -10.92
C GLU A 147 2.40 13.50 -12.14
N VAL A 148 1.25 12.85 -11.95
CA VAL A 148 0.24 12.59 -12.97
C VAL A 148 -0.91 13.58 -12.79
N THR A 149 -1.20 14.34 -13.84
CA THR A 149 -2.37 15.23 -13.90
C THR A 149 -3.57 14.47 -14.46
N LEU A 150 -4.67 14.47 -13.71
CA LEU A 150 -5.96 13.90 -14.08
C LEU A 150 -6.80 14.91 -14.87
N GLY A 151 -7.65 14.41 -15.78
CA GLY A 151 -8.53 15.25 -16.60
C GLY A 151 -9.02 14.50 -17.84
N LYS A 152 -9.47 15.24 -18.87
CA LYS A 152 -9.92 14.65 -20.15
C LYS A 152 -8.82 13.82 -20.84
N GLY A 153 -7.56 14.13 -20.58
CA GLY A 153 -6.42 13.30 -20.94
C GLY A 153 -5.43 13.29 -19.77
N LEU A 154 -5.00 12.11 -19.37
CA LEU A 154 -3.96 11.97 -18.37
C LEU A 154 -2.62 12.44 -18.97
N SER A 155 -1.81 13.08 -18.15
CA SER A 155 -0.45 13.46 -18.51
C SER A 155 0.45 13.38 -17.29
N TYR A 156 1.75 13.36 -17.48
CA TYR A 156 2.68 13.30 -16.36
C TYR A 156 4.00 14.02 -16.65
N LYS A 157 4.68 14.34 -15.56
CA LYS A 157 6.07 14.81 -15.53
C LYS A 157 6.83 14.06 -14.43
N ALA A 158 8.11 13.78 -14.67
CA ALA A 158 8.98 13.29 -13.60
C ALA A 158 9.24 14.42 -12.59
N LEU A 159 9.26 14.09 -11.30
CA LEU A 159 9.81 14.99 -10.30
C LEU A 159 11.33 15.12 -10.54
N PRO A 160 11.92 16.32 -10.36
CA PRO A 160 13.36 16.53 -10.57
C PRO A 160 14.20 16.03 -9.39
N VAL A 161 13.87 14.85 -8.88
CA VAL A 161 14.56 14.15 -7.79
C VAL A 161 14.61 12.66 -8.13
N ALA A 162 15.70 11.99 -7.74
CA ALA A 162 15.85 10.55 -7.91
C ALA A 162 15.72 9.87 -6.54
N VAL A 163 15.07 8.72 -6.53
CA VAL A 163 14.90 7.86 -5.35
C VAL A 163 15.23 6.45 -5.82
N ALA A 164 16.43 5.96 -5.50
CA ALA A 164 16.85 4.62 -5.91
C ALA A 164 15.83 3.58 -5.41
N GLY A 165 15.33 2.74 -6.32
CA GLY A 165 14.31 1.76 -6.00
C GLY A 165 12.97 2.34 -5.57
N ALA A 166 12.58 3.55 -6.00
CA ALA A 166 11.32 4.21 -5.60
C ALA A 166 10.13 3.24 -5.55
N ASN A 167 9.60 3.01 -4.36
CA ASN A 167 8.56 1.99 -4.11
C ASN A 167 7.36 2.67 -3.42
N GLY A 168 6.94 2.26 -2.22
CA GLY A 168 5.79 2.87 -1.54
C GLY A 168 5.87 4.39 -1.39
N ILE A 169 4.72 5.05 -1.47
CA ILE A 169 4.56 6.51 -1.41
C ILE A 169 3.33 6.94 -0.60
N VAL A 170 3.47 7.99 0.20
CA VAL A 170 2.34 8.61 0.91
C VAL A 170 2.47 10.13 0.95
N TYR A 171 1.37 10.85 0.67
CA TYR A 171 1.35 12.30 0.63
C TYR A 171 0.70 12.90 1.89
N ASP A 172 1.38 13.85 2.52
CA ASP A 172 0.83 14.72 3.55
C ASP A 172 0.38 16.06 2.91
N PRO A 173 -0.93 16.29 2.76
CA PRO A 173 -1.45 17.53 2.20
C PRO A 173 -1.30 18.72 3.15
N GLN A 174 -1.20 18.51 4.47
CA GLN A 174 -1.05 19.59 5.44
C GLN A 174 0.39 20.12 5.45
N ALA A 175 1.37 19.22 5.44
CA ALA A 175 2.78 19.59 5.39
C ALA A 175 3.29 19.86 3.96
N HIS A 176 2.50 19.55 2.93
CA HIS A 176 2.90 19.55 1.53
C HIS A 176 4.17 18.73 1.28
N LYS A 177 4.18 17.50 1.79
CA LYS A 177 5.32 16.58 1.72
C LYS A 177 4.89 15.24 1.15
N LEU A 178 5.74 14.67 0.30
CA LEU A 178 5.59 13.31 -0.18
C LEU A 178 6.66 12.46 0.50
N TYR A 179 6.25 11.40 1.17
CA TYR A 179 7.15 10.41 1.75
C TYR A 179 7.26 9.22 0.81
N THR A 180 8.44 8.61 0.75
CA THR A 180 8.71 7.47 -0.12
C THR A 180 9.81 6.60 0.47
N CYS A 181 9.93 5.39 -0.04
CA CYS A 181 11.01 4.47 0.27
C CYS A 181 11.70 3.95 -1.01
N GLY A 182 12.84 3.29 -0.80
CA GLY A 182 13.53 2.51 -1.82
C GLY A 182 13.39 1.01 -1.56
N PHE A 183 13.31 0.24 -2.64
CA PHE A 183 13.36 -1.21 -2.66
C PHE A 183 14.36 -1.69 -3.70
N GLU A 184 15.28 -2.56 -3.30
CA GLU A 184 16.18 -3.27 -4.22
C GLU A 184 16.23 -4.75 -3.80
N GLY A 185 15.92 -5.67 -4.72
CA GLY A 185 15.86 -7.12 -4.46
C GLY A 185 17.24 -7.81 -4.35
N GLY A 186 18.28 -7.07 -3.96
CA GLY A 186 19.64 -7.59 -3.80
C GLY A 186 19.80 -8.50 -2.57
N ALA A 187 21.01 -9.02 -2.36
CA ALA A 187 21.31 -9.88 -1.22
C ALA A 187 21.29 -9.14 0.14
N ALA A 188 21.53 -7.83 0.12
CA ALA A 188 21.48 -6.97 1.29
C ALA A 188 20.48 -5.83 1.06
N PRO A 189 19.76 -5.38 2.10
CA PRO A 189 18.85 -4.26 1.99
C PRO A 189 19.63 -2.95 1.79
N THR A 190 19.27 -2.20 0.77
CA THR A 190 19.85 -0.88 0.45
C THR A 190 18.78 0.22 0.40
N GLY A 191 17.51 -0.15 0.50
CA GLY A 191 16.37 0.75 0.46
C GLY A 191 16.43 1.79 1.56
N ILE A 192 16.17 3.06 1.22
CA ILE A 192 16.18 4.19 2.17
C ILE A 192 14.79 4.80 2.30
N LEU A 193 14.53 5.45 3.44
CA LEU A 193 13.35 6.29 3.62
C LEU A 193 13.66 7.73 3.28
N GLY A 194 12.69 8.44 2.70
CA GLY A 194 12.87 9.82 2.29
C GLY A 194 11.61 10.66 2.27
N GLU A 195 11.85 11.97 2.23
CA GLU A 195 10.86 13.03 2.15
C GLU A 195 11.19 13.89 0.92
N ILE A 196 10.20 14.09 0.06
CA ILE A 196 10.22 15.06 -1.03
C ILE A 196 9.40 16.27 -0.58
N SER A 197 10.01 17.44 -0.64
CA SER A 197 9.38 18.72 -0.29
C SER A 197 9.66 19.78 -1.36
N TRP A 198 8.82 20.82 -1.42
CA TRP A 198 8.90 21.86 -2.43
C TRP A 198 9.19 23.22 -1.82
N LYS A 199 10.20 23.93 -2.35
CA LYS A 199 10.47 25.34 -2.06
C LYS A 199 10.56 26.11 -3.36
N ASN A 200 9.80 27.20 -3.50
CA ASN A 200 9.74 27.99 -4.75
C ASN A 200 9.47 27.12 -6.00
N ARG A 201 8.56 26.13 -5.88
CA ARG A 201 8.22 25.13 -6.91
C ARG A 201 9.36 24.17 -7.30
N GLN A 202 10.48 24.18 -6.60
CA GLN A 202 11.56 23.22 -6.79
C GLN A 202 11.44 22.09 -5.77
N ALA A 203 11.36 20.85 -6.26
CA ALA A 203 11.35 19.66 -5.42
C ALA A 203 12.77 19.37 -4.90
N SER A 204 12.86 18.87 -3.68
CA SER A 204 14.11 18.40 -3.07
C SER A 204 13.85 17.13 -2.28
N PHE A 205 14.81 16.21 -2.28
CA PHE A 205 14.75 14.96 -1.54
C PHE A 205 15.64 15.04 -0.29
N ARG A 206 15.12 14.58 0.84
CA ARG A 206 15.83 14.47 2.11
C ARG A 206 15.66 13.05 2.64
N ARG A 207 16.77 12.37 2.92
CA ARG A 207 16.75 11.07 3.61
C ARG A 207 16.21 11.21 5.04
N ILE A 208 15.40 10.25 5.48
CA ILE A 208 14.91 10.12 6.86
C ILE A 208 15.73 9.03 7.55
N GLY A 209 16.46 9.42 8.61
CA GLY A 209 17.26 8.49 9.40
C GLY A 209 18.39 7.79 8.63
N THR A 210 18.95 6.75 9.23
CA THR A 210 20.05 5.94 8.69
C THR A 210 19.65 4.49 8.42
N GLU A 211 18.42 4.11 8.78
CA GLU A 211 17.89 2.78 8.53
C GLU A 211 17.94 2.45 7.04
N VAL A 212 18.16 1.17 6.76
CA VAL A 212 18.01 0.57 5.44
C VAL A 212 17.15 -0.68 5.55
N GLY A 213 16.40 -0.99 4.51
CA GLY A 213 15.47 -2.11 4.50
C GLY A 213 15.11 -2.55 3.09
N TYR A 214 14.29 -3.59 3.02
CA TYR A 214 13.53 -3.91 1.82
C TYR A 214 12.15 -3.26 1.97
N PHE A 215 12.16 -1.93 2.05
CA PHE A 215 10.97 -1.14 2.36
C PHE A 215 10.00 -1.17 1.19
N ASP A 216 8.73 -1.34 1.50
CA ASP A 216 7.64 -1.48 0.52
C ASP A 216 6.59 -0.39 0.81
N GLY A 217 5.38 -0.71 1.23
CA GLY A 217 4.33 0.24 1.60
C GLY A 217 4.66 1.27 2.70
N LEU A 218 3.99 2.43 2.61
CA LEU A 218 4.07 3.55 3.57
C LEU A 218 2.68 4.12 3.87
N GLN A 219 2.40 4.40 5.14
CA GLN A 219 1.23 5.18 5.56
C GLN A 219 1.61 6.16 6.67
N LEU A 220 0.93 7.31 6.76
CA LEU A 220 1.07 8.22 7.89
C LEU A 220 0.11 7.81 9.01
N LEU A 221 0.63 7.65 10.23
CA LEU A 221 -0.20 7.46 11.42
C LEU A 221 -0.63 8.80 12.02
N ASP A 222 0.26 9.79 11.92
CA ASP A 222 0.09 11.16 12.38
C ASP A 222 1.09 12.08 11.64
N ALA A 223 1.14 13.36 12.00
CA ALA A 223 2.00 14.38 11.37
C ALA A 223 3.52 14.10 11.50
N HIS A 224 3.93 13.15 12.33
CA HIS A 224 5.34 12.89 12.65
C HIS A 224 5.74 11.42 12.53
N THR A 225 4.79 10.51 12.34
CA THR A 225 5.04 9.07 12.35
C THR A 225 4.60 8.41 11.05
N LEU A 226 5.57 7.87 10.31
CA LEU A 226 5.33 6.91 9.24
C LEU A 226 5.20 5.51 9.82
N LEU A 227 4.25 4.74 9.32
CA LEU A 227 4.28 3.29 9.36
C LEU A 227 4.86 2.80 8.04
N VAL A 228 5.78 1.84 8.10
CA VAL A 228 6.50 1.31 6.94
C VAL A 228 6.50 -0.21 7.01
N SER A 229 6.17 -0.89 5.92
CA SER A 229 6.38 -2.34 5.79
C SER A 229 7.80 -2.63 5.28
N ASP A 230 8.39 -3.72 5.75
CA ASP A 230 9.74 -4.15 5.40
C ASP A 230 9.76 -5.66 5.25
N TRP A 231 10.19 -6.15 4.09
CA TRP A 231 10.32 -7.59 3.83
C TRP A 231 11.34 -8.25 4.76
N ALA A 232 12.27 -7.47 5.33
CA ALA A 232 13.31 -7.82 6.29
C ALA A 232 14.34 -8.88 5.84
N ASN A 233 13.89 -9.95 5.16
CA ASN A 233 14.73 -11.03 4.66
C ASN A 233 14.20 -11.57 3.32
N MET A 234 14.71 -11.02 2.22
CA MET A 234 14.37 -11.49 0.87
C MET A 234 14.88 -12.90 0.54
N ALA A 235 15.90 -13.41 1.27
CA ALA A 235 16.40 -14.77 1.07
C ALA A 235 15.49 -15.83 1.72
N SER A 236 14.69 -15.45 2.73
CA SER A 236 13.71 -16.33 3.38
C SER A 236 12.50 -15.51 3.84
N PRO A 237 11.65 -15.04 2.90
CA PRO A 237 10.66 -14.00 3.17
C PRO A 237 9.40 -14.51 3.89
N ALA A 238 9.17 -15.82 3.95
CA ALA A 238 8.04 -16.40 4.67
C ALA A 238 8.16 -16.11 6.18
N GLY A 239 7.17 -15.40 6.73
CA GLY A 239 7.11 -15.00 8.14
C GLY A 239 8.16 -13.97 8.58
N ALA A 240 9.06 -13.52 7.70
CA ALA A 240 10.16 -12.62 8.08
C ALA A 240 9.72 -11.16 8.17
N GLY A 241 8.65 -10.80 7.46
CA GLY A 241 8.19 -9.42 7.30
C GLY A 241 7.82 -8.73 8.60
N ILE A 242 8.15 -7.44 8.67
CA ILE A 242 7.94 -6.57 9.83
C ILE A 242 7.32 -5.23 9.41
N PHE A 243 6.81 -4.50 10.40
CA PHE A 243 6.41 -3.11 10.26
C PHE A 243 7.16 -2.25 11.26
N LYS A 244 7.54 -1.04 10.85
CA LYS A 244 8.25 -0.06 11.67
C LYS A 244 7.46 1.24 11.76
N LYS A 245 7.33 1.79 12.98
CA LYS A 245 6.99 3.20 13.18
C LYS A 245 8.28 4.01 13.06
N VAL A 246 8.29 5.01 12.19
CA VAL A 246 9.46 5.86 11.91
C VAL A 246 9.08 7.31 12.15
N ASN A 247 9.79 7.98 13.06
CA ASN A 247 9.64 9.41 13.26
C ASN A 247 10.30 10.17 12.09
N VAL A 248 9.54 10.96 11.34
CA VAL A 248 10.00 11.63 10.11
C VAL A 248 11.02 12.75 10.35
N GLN A 249 11.12 13.24 11.59
CA GLN A 249 12.05 14.30 11.98
C GLN A 249 13.38 13.72 12.49
N SER A 250 13.31 12.82 13.48
CA SER A 250 14.50 12.23 14.10
C SER A 250 15.06 11.04 13.33
N GLY A 251 14.24 10.39 12.50
CA GLY A 251 14.58 9.14 11.82
C GLY A 251 14.60 7.92 12.74
N GLN A 252 14.17 8.06 14.00
CA GLN A 252 14.07 6.92 14.93
C GLN A 252 13.02 5.93 14.42
N ALA A 253 13.43 4.67 14.28
CA ALA A 253 12.56 3.57 13.88
C ALA A 253 12.31 2.61 15.05
N THR A 254 11.10 2.06 15.14
CA THR A 254 10.74 1.03 16.12
C THR A 254 9.86 -0.01 15.46
N GLU A 255 10.24 -1.28 15.57
CA GLU A 255 9.42 -2.39 15.08
C GLU A 255 8.14 -2.53 15.91
N VAL A 256 7.01 -2.69 15.23
CA VAL A 256 5.67 -2.74 15.86
C VAL A 256 4.85 -3.95 15.47
N LEU A 257 5.05 -4.52 14.27
CA LEU A 257 4.43 -5.78 13.84
C LEU A 257 5.47 -6.69 13.21
N LYS A 258 5.23 -8.00 13.31
CA LYS A 258 6.12 -9.06 12.78
C LYS A 258 5.30 -10.22 12.22
N GLY A 259 5.99 -11.16 11.57
CA GLY A 259 5.39 -12.42 11.16
C GLY A 259 4.43 -12.27 9.99
N VAL A 260 4.79 -11.45 9.00
CA VAL A 260 4.03 -11.32 7.75
C VAL A 260 4.85 -11.92 6.62
N SER A 261 4.26 -12.85 5.88
CA SER A 261 4.92 -13.48 4.72
C SER A 261 4.69 -12.65 3.47
N GLY A 262 5.68 -11.82 3.12
CA GLY A 262 5.58 -10.83 2.05
C GLY A 262 4.70 -9.64 2.44
N PRO A 263 5.16 -8.76 3.35
CA PRO A 263 4.48 -7.51 3.69
C PRO A 263 4.72 -6.49 2.58
N ALA A 264 3.97 -6.60 1.49
CA ALA A 264 4.05 -5.65 0.38
C ALA A 264 3.49 -4.28 0.81
N ASP A 265 2.41 -3.80 0.21
CA ASP A 265 1.78 -2.55 0.62
C ASP A 265 0.62 -2.78 1.63
N PHE A 266 0.00 -1.73 2.17
CA PHE A 266 -1.05 -1.88 3.17
C PHE A 266 -1.96 -0.64 3.30
N TYR A 267 -3.17 -0.90 3.79
CA TYR A 267 -4.11 0.12 4.23
C TYR A 267 -4.10 0.22 5.76
N TYR A 268 -4.13 1.44 6.29
CA TYR A 268 -4.29 1.69 7.71
C TYR A 268 -5.70 2.24 8.03
N ASP A 269 -6.50 1.45 8.76
CA ASP A 269 -7.77 1.90 9.34
C ASP A 269 -7.47 2.66 10.63
N ALA A 270 -7.33 3.99 10.53
CA ALA A 270 -7.05 4.85 11.66
C ALA A 270 -8.15 4.85 12.74
N ALA A 271 -9.42 4.61 12.35
CA ALA A 271 -10.52 4.59 13.31
C ALA A 271 -10.50 3.34 14.19
N LYS A 272 -10.02 2.22 13.65
CA LYS A 272 -9.90 0.95 14.39
C LYS A 272 -8.48 0.67 14.89
N HIS A 273 -7.50 1.48 14.50
CA HIS A 273 -6.07 1.21 14.72
C HIS A 273 -5.65 -0.18 14.21
N ILE A 274 -6.06 -0.51 12.98
CA ILE A 274 -5.77 -1.81 12.34
C ILE A 274 -4.99 -1.57 11.05
N VAL A 275 -3.92 -2.33 10.87
CA VAL A 275 -3.22 -2.52 9.60
C VAL A 275 -3.89 -3.65 8.84
N VAL A 276 -4.36 -3.35 7.63
CA VAL A 276 -4.88 -4.30 6.66
C VAL A 276 -3.78 -4.50 5.62
N THR A 277 -3.14 -5.67 5.61
CA THR A 277 -1.94 -5.93 4.80
C THR A 277 -2.06 -7.27 4.08
N PRO A 278 -1.59 -7.37 2.83
CA PRO A 278 -1.31 -8.65 2.22
C PRO A 278 -0.28 -9.44 3.03
N ALA A 279 -0.54 -10.74 3.18
CA ALA A 279 0.52 -11.73 3.32
C ALA A 279 0.68 -12.36 1.95
N MET A 280 1.42 -11.66 1.07
CA MET A 280 1.49 -11.94 -0.37
C MET A 280 1.80 -13.42 -0.65
N LEU A 281 2.74 -14.01 0.09
CA LEU A 281 3.19 -15.39 -0.11
C LEU A 281 2.17 -16.44 0.37
N GLU A 282 1.20 -16.01 1.16
CA GLU A 282 0.12 -16.84 1.70
C GLU A 282 -1.21 -16.59 0.99
N SER A 283 -1.23 -15.74 -0.07
CA SER A 283 -2.42 -15.43 -0.86
C SER A 283 -3.64 -14.99 -0.03
N LYS A 284 -3.43 -14.12 0.96
CA LYS A 284 -4.50 -13.59 1.82
C LYS A 284 -4.24 -12.18 2.32
N ILE A 285 -5.28 -11.54 2.83
CA ILE A 285 -5.20 -10.29 3.60
C ILE A 285 -5.22 -10.61 5.11
N LEU A 286 -4.36 -9.93 5.86
CA LEU A 286 -4.28 -9.95 7.31
C LEU A 286 -4.81 -8.64 7.89
N PHE A 287 -5.45 -8.74 9.06
CA PHE A 287 -5.89 -7.62 9.87
C PHE A 287 -5.11 -7.65 11.18
N LYS A 288 -4.19 -6.70 11.39
CA LYS A 288 -3.30 -6.65 12.55
C LYS A 288 -3.52 -5.35 13.36
N PRO A 289 -3.90 -5.44 14.64
CA PRO A 289 -3.93 -4.27 15.53
C PRO A 289 -2.54 -3.64 15.68
N LEU A 290 -2.47 -2.30 15.76
CA LEU A 290 -1.23 -1.50 15.82
C LEU A 290 -1.01 -0.77 17.15
#